data_AF-A0AAE0YBE0-F1
#
_entry.id   AF-A0AAE0YBE0-F1
#
_cell.length_a   1.000
_cell.length_b   1.000
_cell.length_c   1.000
_cell.angle_alpha   90.00
_cell.angle_beta   90.00
_cell.angle_gamma   90.00
#
_symmetry.space_group_name_H-M   'P 1'
#
loop_
_entity.id
_entity.type
_entity.pdbx_description
1 polymer ?
#
loop_
_entity_poly.entity_id
_entity_poly.type
_entity_poly.pdbx_seq_one_letter_code
_entity_poly.pdbx_strand_id
1 'polypeptide(L)'
;QCSVGRYGPDCQYQCHCAGSDPCDKDNGSCSSGCHQDWFGPACQYESIGFKVLENSALDWLTDQNDTTCNDDKETPVYLTLKSPIPLGWSRIVVSSPARLRHIELHYYIANKNDTNKCPGPKVNLSSTVQDILCPTADNVTKFKRADENQAHMDRPKNQPDRYSVNEALALLEDCPEGENGDNVNIYLDPP
;
A
#
# COMPACT_ATOMS: atom_id res chain seq x y z
N GLN A 1 1.37 -34.24 -5.51
CA GLN A 1 1.44 -33.58 -4.18
C GLN A 1 2.68 -32.70 -4.18
N CYS A 2 2.57 -31.44 -3.75
CA CYS A 2 3.68 -30.49 -3.79
C CYS A 2 4.76 -30.76 -2.75
N SER A 3 6.00 -30.36 -3.09
CA SER A 3 7.11 -30.31 -2.14
C SER A 3 6.82 -29.29 -1.04
N VAL A 4 7.51 -29.42 0.10
CA VAL A 4 7.45 -28.42 1.17
C VAL A 4 7.76 -27.03 0.60
N GLY A 5 6.97 -26.04 1.00
CA GLY A 5 7.13 -24.64 0.55
C GLY A 5 6.50 -24.33 -0.81
N ARG A 6 5.78 -25.27 -1.44
CA ARG A 6 5.13 -25.06 -2.74
C ARG A 6 3.64 -25.42 -2.72
N TYR A 7 2.87 -24.70 -3.52
CA TYR A 7 1.41 -24.84 -3.59
C TYR A 7 0.84 -24.52 -4.97
N GLY A 8 -0.46 -24.79 -5.13
CA GLY A 8 -1.25 -24.47 -6.32
C GLY A 8 -1.07 -25.44 -7.50
N PRO A 9 -1.65 -25.12 -8.67
CA PRO A 9 -1.57 -25.97 -9.86
C PRO A 9 -0.11 -26.20 -10.26
N ASP A 10 0.24 -27.46 -10.51
CA ASP A 10 1.60 -27.90 -10.86
C ASP A 10 2.70 -27.49 -9.86
N CYS A 11 2.34 -27.10 -8.64
CA CYS A 11 3.26 -26.67 -7.58
C CYS A 11 4.16 -25.49 -8.01
N GLN A 12 3.62 -24.64 -8.89
CA GLN A 12 4.36 -23.54 -9.49
C GLN A 12 4.64 -22.39 -8.51
N TYR A 13 3.81 -22.23 -7.48
CA TYR A 13 3.94 -21.14 -6.51
C TYR A 13 4.78 -21.55 -5.30
N GLN A 14 5.55 -20.60 -4.79
CA GLN A 14 6.37 -20.75 -3.60
C GLN A 14 5.83 -19.84 -2.49
N CYS A 15 5.79 -20.36 -1.27
CA CYS A 15 5.35 -19.64 -0.08
C CYS A 15 6.53 -19.37 0.86
N HIS A 16 6.49 -18.26 1.59
CA HIS A 16 7.53 -17.84 2.52
C HIS A 16 6.93 -17.56 3.91
N CYS A 17 6.50 -18.63 4.58
CA CYS A 17 5.90 -18.57 5.90
C CYS A 17 6.93 -18.21 6.99
N ALA A 18 6.48 -17.53 8.04
CA ALA A 18 7.25 -17.38 9.27
C ALA A 18 7.33 -18.72 10.02
N GLY A 19 8.42 -18.92 10.76
CA GLY A 19 8.63 -20.12 11.57
C GLY A 19 9.05 -21.34 10.74
N SER A 20 8.81 -22.53 11.28
CA SER A 20 9.19 -23.82 10.67
C SER A 20 8.04 -24.57 9.99
N ASP A 21 6.81 -24.09 10.13
CA ASP A 21 5.64 -24.78 9.60
C ASP A 21 5.54 -24.59 8.08
N PRO A 22 5.32 -25.67 7.32
CA PRO A 22 5.11 -25.55 5.88
C PRO A 22 3.76 -24.91 5.58
N CYS A 23 3.66 -24.15 4.47
CA CYS A 23 2.35 -23.69 4.00
C CYS A 23 1.44 -24.86 3.59
N ASP A 24 0.14 -24.58 3.62
CA ASP A 24 -0.88 -25.44 3.03
C ASP A 24 -0.58 -25.69 1.54
N LYS A 25 -0.65 -26.96 1.11
CA LYS A 25 -0.27 -27.35 -0.26
C LYS A 25 -1.29 -26.98 -1.33
N ASP A 26 -2.54 -26.73 -0.92
CA ASP A 26 -3.64 -26.44 -1.83
C ASP A 26 -3.75 -24.93 -2.07
N ASN A 27 -3.64 -24.12 -1.01
CA ASN A 27 -3.84 -22.66 -1.08
C ASN A 27 -2.61 -21.81 -0.69
N GLY A 28 -1.55 -22.42 -0.16
CA GLY A 28 -0.31 -21.72 0.20
C GLY A 28 -0.36 -20.95 1.51
N SER A 29 -1.45 -21.01 2.27
CA SER A 29 -1.61 -20.25 3.51
C SER A 29 -0.60 -20.65 4.59
N CYS A 30 -0.17 -19.65 5.35
CA CYS A 30 0.80 -19.78 6.44
C CYS A 30 0.12 -19.55 7.80
N SER A 31 0.18 -20.54 8.69
CA SER A 31 -0.41 -20.46 10.04
C SER A 31 0.23 -19.38 10.92
N SER A 32 1.54 -19.19 10.77
CA SER A 32 2.33 -18.21 11.52
C SER A 32 2.45 -16.86 10.82
N GLY A 33 1.72 -16.65 9.72
CA GLY A 33 1.88 -15.49 8.86
C GLY A 33 3.16 -15.57 8.01
N CYS A 34 3.54 -14.43 7.43
CA CYS A 34 4.66 -14.34 6.49
C CYS A 34 5.98 -14.09 7.18
N HIS A 35 7.06 -14.64 6.60
CA HIS A 35 8.41 -14.26 6.97
C HIS A 35 8.59 -12.75 6.79
N GLN A 36 9.54 -12.17 7.53
CA GLN A 36 9.94 -10.78 7.33
C GLN A 36 10.25 -10.53 5.85
N ASP A 37 9.79 -9.39 5.33
CA ASP A 37 9.89 -8.99 3.92
C ASP A 37 9.02 -9.83 2.95
N TRP A 38 8.07 -10.63 3.44
CA TRP A 38 7.11 -11.32 2.58
C TRP A 38 5.68 -10.91 2.91
N PHE A 39 4.86 -10.82 1.87
CA PHE A 39 3.43 -10.57 1.98
C PHE A 39 2.70 -11.38 0.90
N GLY A 40 1.40 -11.18 0.81
CA GLY A 40 0.50 -12.01 -0.01
C GLY A 40 -0.32 -12.95 0.87
N PRO A 41 -1.49 -13.42 0.38
CA PRO A 41 -2.31 -14.41 1.10
C PRO A 41 -1.58 -15.74 1.37
N ALA A 42 -0.55 -16.06 0.59
CA ALA A 42 0.29 -17.23 0.73
C ALA A 42 1.77 -16.86 0.96
N CYS A 43 2.05 -15.61 1.37
CA CYS A 43 3.41 -15.11 1.57
C CYS A 43 4.29 -15.30 0.33
N GLN A 44 3.71 -15.03 -0.84
CA GLN A 44 4.31 -15.30 -2.14
C GLN A 44 4.95 -14.07 -2.80
N TYR A 45 4.75 -12.89 -2.22
CA TYR A 45 5.25 -11.61 -2.74
C TYR A 45 6.35 -11.08 -1.83
N GLU A 46 7.46 -10.63 -2.40
CA GLU A 46 8.57 -10.08 -1.65
C GLU A 46 8.30 -8.59 -1.43
N SER A 47 8.13 -8.18 -0.18
CA SER A 47 8.18 -6.77 0.19
C SER A 47 9.61 -6.29 0.13
N ILE A 48 10.01 -5.74 -1.01
CA ILE A 48 11.25 -4.98 -1.08
C ILE A 48 11.14 -3.76 -0.16
N GLY A 49 12.01 -3.69 0.84
CA GLY A 49 12.20 -2.49 1.66
C GLY A 49 12.69 -1.33 0.79
N PHE A 50 11.75 -0.63 0.15
CA PHE A 50 12.05 0.48 -0.73
C PHE A 50 12.36 1.73 0.09
N LYS A 51 13.38 2.47 -0.32
CA LYS A 51 13.75 3.73 0.34
C LYS A 51 13.11 4.89 -0.38
N VAL A 52 12.44 5.77 0.35
CA VAL A 52 11.90 7.01 -0.19
C VAL A 52 13.01 8.07 -0.22
N LEU A 53 13.13 8.83 -1.32
CA LEU A 53 14.02 9.99 -1.42
C LEU A 53 13.44 11.13 -0.58
N GLU A 54 14.11 11.40 0.55
CA GLU A 54 13.96 12.62 1.35
C GLU A 54 12.52 13.07 1.61
N ASN A 55 11.80 12.33 2.45
CA ASN A 55 10.80 12.92 3.32
C ASN A 55 10.62 12.03 4.56
N SER A 56 11.35 12.32 5.64
CA SER A 56 11.22 11.58 6.91
C SER A 56 9.81 11.64 7.50
N ALA A 57 8.97 12.57 7.02
CA ALA A 57 7.55 12.64 7.38
C ALA A 57 6.69 11.53 6.76
N LEU A 58 7.24 10.66 5.89
CA LEU A 58 6.55 9.52 5.26
C LEU A 58 7.16 8.17 5.64
N ASP A 59 8.14 8.14 6.55
CA ASP A 59 8.80 6.90 7.00
C ASP A 59 7.75 5.88 7.46
N TRP A 60 6.72 6.39 8.13
CA TRP A 60 5.60 5.61 8.64
C TRP A 60 4.75 4.88 7.61
N LEU A 61 4.76 5.29 6.33
CA LEU A 61 4.02 4.63 5.25
C LEU A 61 4.78 3.39 4.74
N THR A 62 6.05 3.29 5.11
CA THR A 62 7.04 2.36 4.54
C THR A 62 7.86 1.62 5.61
N ASP A 63 7.50 1.75 6.89
CA ASP A 63 8.26 1.23 8.03
C ASP A 63 8.05 -0.27 8.28
N GLN A 64 7.19 -0.91 7.47
CA GLN A 64 6.77 -2.31 7.59
C GLN A 64 6.17 -2.66 8.96
N ASN A 65 5.64 -1.68 9.70
CA ASN A 65 5.01 -1.90 10.98
C ASN A 65 3.53 -1.56 10.90
N ASP A 66 2.70 -2.59 10.69
CA ASP A 66 1.24 -2.51 10.61
C ASP A 66 0.56 -2.09 11.92
N THR A 67 1.33 -1.63 12.91
CA THR A 67 0.83 -1.05 14.16
C THR A 67 1.27 0.40 14.38
N THR A 68 2.16 0.95 13.54
CA THR A 68 2.61 2.35 13.68
C THR A 68 1.46 3.29 13.39
N CYS A 69 1.04 4.05 14.40
CA CYS A 69 -0.06 5.00 14.31
C CYS A 69 0.42 6.32 13.70
N ASN A 70 -0.27 6.79 12.65
CA ASN A 70 0.18 7.93 11.85
C ASN A 70 -0.90 8.99 11.72
N ASP A 71 -0.52 10.24 11.96
CA ASP A 71 -1.39 11.40 11.78
C ASP A 71 -1.43 11.78 10.30
N ASP A 72 -2.31 11.14 9.55
CA ASP A 72 -2.49 11.34 8.11
C ASP A 72 -3.08 12.73 7.83
N LYS A 73 -2.24 13.77 7.75
CA LYS A 73 -2.67 15.16 7.51
C LYS A 73 -2.72 15.56 6.03
N GLU A 74 -2.19 14.73 5.12
CA GLU A 74 -2.04 15.10 3.71
C GLU A 74 -2.56 14.01 2.76
N THR A 75 -3.58 14.36 1.98
CA THR A 75 -4.06 13.59 0.82
C THR A 75 -4.08 14.50 -0.41
N PRO A 76 -3.42 14.15 -1.53
CA PRO A 76 -2.71 12.90 -1.81
C PRO A 76 -1.26 12.83 -1.28
N VAL A 77 -0.79 11.63 -0.96
CA VAL A 77 0.60 11.36 -0.54
C VAL A 77 1.44 10.94 -1.74
N TYR A 78 2.61 11.57 -1.90
CA TYR A 78 3.57 11.24 -2.95
C TYR A 78 4.84 10.63 -2.36
N LEU A 79 5.22 9.44 -2.84
CA LEU A 79 6.46 8.77 -2.49
C LEU A 79 7.38 8.77 -3.71
N THR A 80 8.61 9.23 -3.56
CA THR A 80 9.63 9.10 -4.62
C THR A 80 10.59 8.00 -4.24
N LEU A 81 10.77 6.99 -5.08
CA LEU A 81 11.68 5.89 -4.81
C LEU A 81 13.13 6.29 -5.06
N LYS A 82 14.01 5.93 -4.12
CA LYS A 82 15.48 6.07 -4.26
C LYS A 82 16.04 5.19 -5.35
N SER A 83 15.48 4.01 -5.50
CA SER A 83 15.84 3.06 -6.54
C SER A 83 14.58 2.77 -7.35
N PRO A 84 14.53 3.16 -8.63
CA PRO A 84 13.40 2.85 -9.49
C PRO A 84 13.24 1.34 -9.66
N ILE A 85 12.02 0.83 -9.47
CA ILE A 85 11.68 -0.60 -9.55
C ILE A 85 10.48 -0.81 -10.46
N PRO A 86 10.43 -1.90 -11.23
CA PRO A 86 9.16 -2.34 -11.81
C PRO A 86 8.25 -2.85 -10.69
N LEU A 87 6.94 -2.84 -10.94
CA LEU A 87 5.93 -3.25 -9.97
C LEU A 87 5.25 -4.54 -10.38
N GLY A 88 4.84 -5.30 -9.38
CA GLY A 88 3.92 -6.42 -9.44
C GLY A 88 2.69 -6.11 -8.57
N TRP A 89 2.65 -6.67 -7.37
CA TRP A 89 1.58 -6.40 -6.40
C TRP A 89 1.94 -5.28 -5.42
N SER A 90 0.91 -4.58 -4.95
CA SER A 90 1.04 -3.62 -3.85
C SER A 90 0.04 -3.97 -2.76
N ARG A 91 0.49 -4.12 -1.51
CA ARG A 91 -0.40 -4.35 -0.37
C ARG A 91 -0.58 -3.06 0.40
N ILE A 92 -1.83 -2.78 0.75
CA ILE A 92 -2.24 -1.68 1.60
C ILE A 92 -2.82 -2.25 2.88
N VAL A 93 -2.25 -1.86 4.02
CA VAL A 93 -2.75 -2.21 5.34
C VAL A 93 -3.22 -0.94 6.03
N VAL A 94 -4.42 -0.96 6.61
CA VAL A 94 -5.01 0.18 7.34
C VAL A 94 -5.62 -0.25 8.67
N SER A 95 -5.71 0.64 9.65
CA SER A 95 -6.37 0.38 10.94
C SER A 95 -7.89 0.52 10.83
N SER A 96 -8.35 1.47 10.02
CA SER A 96 -9.77 1.77 9.82
C SER A 96 -10.28 1.21 8.49
N PRO A 97 -11.21 0.24 8.50
CA PRO A 97 -11.79 -0.36 7.28
C PRO A 97 -12.43 0.63 6.31
N ALA A 98 -12.86 1.80 6.79
CA ALA A 98 -13.47 2.82 5.95
C ALA A 98 -12.48 3.37 4.90
N ARG A 99 -11.17 3.35 5.17
CA ARG A 99 -10.15 3.92 4.29
C ARG A 99 -9.88 3.08 3.05
N LEU A 100 -9.97 1.74 3.12
CA LEU A 100 -9.79 0.88 1.95
C LEU A 100 -10.77 1.17 0.81
N ARG A 101 -11.91 1.80 1.11
CA ARG A 101 -12.96 2.07 0.12
C ARG A 101 -12.58 3.13 -0.89
N HIS A 102 -11.72 4.07 -0.52
CA HIS A 102 -11.43 5.25 -1.34
C HIS A 102 -9.98 5.34 -1.81
N ILE A 103 -9.15 4.32 -1.53
CA ILE A 103 -7.73 4.37 -1.88
C ILE A 103 -7.54 4.06 -3.37
N GLU A 104 -6.86 4.99 -4.05
CA GLU A 104 -6.32 4.80 -5.39
C GLU A 104 -4.80 4.86 -5.38
N LEU A 105 -4.17 3.93 -6.10
CA LEU A 105 -2.74 3.94 -6.37
C LEU A 105 -2.46 4.40 -7.80
N HIS A 106 -1.57 5.37 -7.90
CA HIS A 106 -0.99 5.82 -9.16
C HIS A 106 0.52 5.69 -9.11
N TYR A 107 1.13 5.49 -10.27
CA TYR A 107 2.56 5.39 -10.46
C TYR A 107 3.04 6.34 -11.55
N TYR A 108 4.30 6.75 -11.46
CA TYR A 108 4.94 7.63 -12.44
C TYR A 108 6.20 6.99 -13.02
N ILE A 109 6.30 7.01 -14.35
CA ILE A 109 7.48 6.53 -15.09
C ILE A 109 8.24 7.75 -15.61
N ALA A 110 9.43 8.02 -15.04
CA ALA A 110 10.22 9.21 -15.36
C ALA A 110 10.57 9.34 -16.85
N ASN A 111 10.95 8.24 -17.50
CA ASN A 111 11.35 8.28 -18.92
C ASN A 111 10.19 8.57 -19.87
N LYS A 112 8.94 8.37 -19.43
CA LYS A 112 7.73 8.63 -20.20
C LYS A 112 7.06 9.94 -19.81
N ASN A 113 7.43 10.49 -18.65
CA ASN A 113 6.78 11.63 -18.03
C ASN A 113 5.26 11.45 -17.81
N ASP A 114 4.83 10.21 -17.60
CA ASP A 114 3.42 9.85 -17.49
C ASP A 114 3.07 9.36 -16.08
N THR A 115 1.91 9.83 -15.59
CA THR A 115 1.28 9.31 -14.37
C THR A 115 0.13 8.39 -14.76
N ASN A 116 0.13 7.18 -14.22
CA ASN A 116 -0.81 6.13 -14.57
C ASN A 116 -1.49 5.59 -13.32
N LYS A 117 -2.74 5.16 -13.44
CA LYS A 117 -3.44 4.43 -12.37
C LYS A 117 -3.03 2.95 -12.45
N CYS A 118 -2.89 2.29 -11.30
CA CYS A 118 -2.64 0.84 -11.27
C CYS A 118 -3.76 0.10 -12.03
N PRO A 119 -3.42 -0.75 -13.03
CA PRO A 119 -4.41 -1.28 -13.97
C PRO A 119 -5.21 -2.47 -13.46
N GLY A 120 -4.74 -3.17 -12.42
CA GLY A 120 -5.30 -4.45 -12.00
C GLY A 120 -6.40 -4.35 -10.93
N PRO A 121 -7.01 -5.48 -10.57
CA PRO A 121 -8.06 -5.54 -9.55
C PRO A 121 -7.53 -5.19 -8.15
N LYS A 122 -8.42 -4.65 -7.34
CA LYS A 122 -8.26 -4.55 -5.87
C LYS A 122 -8.84 -5.83 -5.25
N VAL A 123 -8.06 -6.52 -4.41
CA VAL A 123 -8.44 -7.76 -3.72
C VAL A 123 -8.45 -7.51 -2.21
N ASN A 124 -9.62 -7.56 -1.59
CA ASN A 124 -9.73 -7.43 -0.14
C ASN A 124 -9.40 -8.78 0.51
N LEU A 125 -8.36 -8.80 1.33
CA LEU A 125 -7.98 -9.98 2.10
C LEU A 125 -8.60 -9.98 3.49
N SER A 126 -8.87 -8.79 4.04
CA SER A 126 -9.63 -8.59 5.26
C SER A 126 -10.36 -7.24 5.20
N SER A 127 -11.01 -6.84 6.30
CA SER A 127 -11.56 -5.48 6.43
C SER A 127 -10.48 -4.39 6.48
N THR A 128 -9.22 -4.75 6.70
CA THR A 128 -8.09 -3.84 6.94
C THR A 128 -6.92 -4.05 5.97
N VAL A 129 -6.96 -5.08 5.13
CA VAL A 129 -5.91 -5.40 4.16
C VAL A 129 -6.47 -5.52 2.75
N GLN A 130 -5.87 -4.79 1.81
CA GLN A 130 -6.19 -4.84 0.39
C GLN A 130 -4.92 -4.96 -0.45
N ASP A 131 -4.91 -5.93 -1.36
CA ASP A 131 -3.87 -6.07 -2.39
C ASP A 131 -4.35 -5.42 -3.69
N ILE A 132 -3.48 -4.68 -4.37
CA ILE A 132 -3.75 -4.01 -5.64
C ILE A 132 -2.72 -4.50 -6.65
N LEU A 133 -3.21 -5.12 -7.74
CA LEU A 133 -2.33 -5.55 -8.83
C LEU A 133 -1.90 -4.32 -9.65
N CYS A 134 -0.60 -4.05 -9.69
CA CYS A 134 -0.03 -2.89 -10.36
C CYS A 134 1.18 -3.23 -11.27
N PRO A 135 1.07 -4.17 -12.22
CA PRO A 135 2.20 -4.62 -13.01
C PRO A 135 2.74 -3.51 -13.91
N THR A 136 4.05 -3.26 -13.88
CA THR A 136 4.71 -2.31 -14.79
C THR A 136 5.87 -2.96 -15.52
N ALA A 137 5.96 -2.70 -16.83
CA ALA A 137 7.10 -3.13 -17.65
C ALA A 137 8.33 -2.22 -17.45
N ASP A 138 8.11 -0.96 -17.09
CA ASP A 138 9.16 0.02 -16.83
C ASP A 138 9.35 0.25 -15.33
N ASN A 139 10.52 0.77 -14.98
CA ASN A 139 10.83 1.16 -13.61
C ASN A 139 10.03 2.40 -13.20
N VAL A 140 9.27 2.26 -12.13
CA VAL A 140 8.52 3.33 -11.47
C VAL A 140 9.46 4.12 -10.58
N THR A 141 9.34 5.44 -10.63
CA THR A 141 10.13 6.35 -9.80
C THR A 141 9.31 7.02 -8.71
N LYS A 142 7.98 7.14 -8.88
CA LYS A 142 7.09 7.71 -7.86
C LYS A 142 5.78 6.96 -7.74
N PHE A 143 5.26 6.92 -6.52
CA PHE A 143 3.92 6.45 -6.17
C PHE A 143 3.10 7.60 -5.64
N LYS A 144 1.81 7.57 -5.93
CA LYS A 144 0.83 8.47 -5.36
C LYS A 144 -0.31 7.63 -4.80
N ARG A 145 -0.58 7.79 -3.51
CA ARG A 145 -1.82 7.36 -2.88
C ARG A 145 -2.79 8.54 -2.90
N ALA A 146 -3.95 8.34 -3.54
CA ALA A 146 -5.02 9.33 -3.59
C ALA A 146 -6.28 8.80 -2.89
N ASP A 147 -7.07 9.71 -2.33
CA ASP A 147 -8.45 9.43 -1.91
C ASP A 147 -9.40 9.87 -3.04
N GLU A 148 -10.26 8.95 -3.50
CA GLU A 148 -11.25 9.17 -4.56
C GLU A 148 -12.16 10.39 -4.28
N ASN A 149 -12.39 10.74 -3.01
CA ASN A 149 -13.29 11.85 -2.62
C ASN A 149 -12.65 13.25 -2.74
N GLN A 150 -11.32 13.35 -2.97
CA GLN A 150 -10.61 14.65 -2.98
C GLN A 150 -10.39 15.24 -4.39
N ALA A 151 -10.79 14.54 -5.46
CA ALA A 151 -10.58 14.98 -6.85
C ALA A 151 -11.30 16.28 -7.24
N HIS A 152 -12.08 16.89 -6.32
CA HIS A 152 -12.79 18.15 -6.55
C HIS A 152 -12.02 19.42 -6.15
N MET A 153 -10.81 19.32 -5.58
CA MET A 153 -10.00 20.49 -5.15
C MET A 153 -8.94 20.95 -6.17
N ASP A 154 -8.76 20.27 -7.30
CA ASP A 154 -7.89 20.73 -8.39
C ASP A 154 -8.71 21.42 -9.50
N ARG A 155 -9.11 22.67 -9.27
CA ARG A 155 -9.52 23.61 -10.34
C ARG A 155 -8.75 24.93 -10.24
N PRO A 156 -8.47 25.58 -11.39
CA PRO A 156 -7.39 26.55 -11.54
C PRO A 156 -7.59 27.84 -10.72
N LYS A 157 -6.47 28.34 -10.20
CA LYS A 157 -6.29 29.64 -9.54
C LYS A 157 -6.78 30.79 -10.44
N ASN A 158 -8.06 31.14 -10.38
CA ASN A 158 -8.58 32.47 -10.75
C ASN A 158 -10.09 32.58 -10.49
N GLN A 159 -10.50 32.69 -9.21
CA GLN A 159 -11.75 33.35 -8.85
C GLN A 159 -11.72 33.82 -7.38
N PRO A 160 -12.24 35.02 -7.05
CA PRO A 160 -12.07 35.59 -5.72
C PRO A 160 -13.01 34.95 -4.69
N ASP A 161 -12.46 34.70 -3.51
CA ASP A 161 -13.05 34.00 -2.39
C ASP A 161 -14.37 34.62 -1.91
N ARG A 162 -15.45 33.83 -1.99
CA ARG A 162 -16.67 34.02 -1.20
C ARG A 162 -17.35 32.69 -0.90
N TYR A 163 -16.75 31.86 -0.06
CA TYR A 163 -17.52 30.94 0.77
C TYR A 163 -17.01 30.96 2.21
N SER A 164 -17.98 31.06 3.10
CA SER A 164 -17.83 31.29 4.54
C SER A 164 -17.07 30.16 5.20
N VAL A 165 -16.10 30.56 6.01
CA VAL A 165 -15.50 29.76 7.08
C VAL A 165 -16.64 29.22 7.94
N ASN A 166 -16.82 27.90 7.96
CA ASN A 166 -17.39 27.04 9.01
C ASN A 166 -17.78 25.71 8.35
N GLU A 167 -17.37 24.58 8.96
CA GLU A 167 -17.60 23.18 8.56
C GLU A 167 -16.57 22.51 7.63
N ALA A 168 -15.30 22.44 8.06
CA ALA A 168 -14.41 21.32 7.74
C ALA A 168 -13.27 21.15 8.79
N LEU A 169 -13.51 21.54 10.05
CA LEU A 169 -12.63 21.23 11.17
C LEU A 169 -13.32 20.16 12.00
N ALA A 170 -13.04 18.90 11.68
CA ALA A 170 -13.30 17.80 12.60
C ALA A 170 -12.12 16.83 12.51
N LEU A 171 -11.56 16.53 13.69
CA LEU A 171 -10.62 15.47 14.02
C LEU A 171 -9.12 15.81 13.84
N LEU A 172 -8.60 16.54 14.82
CA LEU A 172 -7.17 16.61 15.18
C LEU A 172 -7.08 16.38 16.70
N GLU A 173 -6.87 15.13 17.14
CA GLU A 173 -6.35 14.79 18.49
C GLU A 173 -5.56 13.47 18.39
N ASP A 174 -4.43 13.40 19.10
CA ASP A 174 -3.30 12.47 18.93
C ASP A 174 -3.63 10.97 19.06
N CYS A 175 -2.89 10.14 18.30
CA CYS A 175 -2.65 8.73 18.63
C CYS A 175 -2.34 8.61 20.14
N PRO A 176 -2.90 7.65 20.86
CA PRO A 176 -3.61 8.00 22.09
C PRO A 176 -3.00 7.29 23.29
N GLU A 177 -3.24 7.76 24.51
CA GLU A 177 -3.49 6.75 25.55
C GLU A 177 -4.97 6.32 25.41
N GLY A 178 -5.28 5.51 24.37
CA GLY A 178 -6.60 4.87 24.16
C GLY A 178 -7.49 5.28 22.96
N GLU A 179 -7.04 5.07 21.72
CA GLU A 179 -7.64 5.31 20.37
C GLU A 179 -7.98 6.80 20.00
N ASN A 180 -7.19 7.51 19.17
CA ASN A 180 -7.36 7.62 17.71
C ASN A 180 -6.08 8.12 16.98
N GLY A 181 -5.57 7.29 16.09
CA GLY A 181 -4.83 7.70 14.89
C GLY A 181 -4.66 6.49 13.98
N ASP A 182 -4.28 6.73 12.73
CA ASP A 182 -4.83 5.92 11.66
C ASP A 182 -3.69 5.45 10.74
N ASN A 183 -3.27 4.18 10.83
CA ASN A 183 -2.09 3.71 10.09
C ASN A 183 -2.40 3.36 8.63
N VAL A 184 -1.49 3.67 7.70
CA VAL A 184 -1.53 3.14 6.33
C VAL A 184 -0.12 2.69 5.99
N ASN A 185 0.05 1.43 5.59
CA ASN A 185 1.33 0.89 5.12
C ASN A 185 1.22 0.39 3.70
N ILE A 186 2.30 0.59 2.93
CA ILE A 186 2.41 0.10 1.55
C ILE A 186 3.59 -0.86 1.44
N TYR A 187 3.30 -2.06 0.98
CA TYR A 187 4.30 -3.05 0.59
C TYR A 187 4.30 -3.15 -0.94
N LEU A 188 5.48 -3.21 -1.54
CA LEU A 188 5.64 -3.32 -2.99
C LEU A 188 6.38 -4.60 -3.32
N ASP A 189 5.89 -5.30 -4.33
CA ASP A 189 6.49 -6.48 -4.93
C ASP A 189 7.06 -6.11 -6.30
N PRO A 190 8.33 -6.45 -6.60
CA PRO A 190 8.81 -6.42 -7.97
C PRO A 190 8.25 -7.65 -8.73
N PRO A 191 8.01 -7.56 -10.05
CA PRO A 191 7.50 -8.66 -10.86
C PRO A 191 8.49 -9.83 -11.02
#